data_AF-A0A2E9ZFH8-F1
#
_entry.id   AF-A0A2E9ZFH8-F1
#
_cell.length_a   1.000
_cell.length_b   1.000
_cell.length_c   1.000
_cell.angle_alpha   90.00
_cell.angle_beta   90.00
_cell.angle_gamma   90.00
#
_symmetry.space_group_name_H-M   'P 1'
#
loop_
_entity.id
_entity.type
_entity.pdbx_description
1 polymer ?
#
loop_
_entity_poly.entity_id
_entity_poly.type
_entity_poly.pdbx_seq_one_letter_code
_entity_poly.pdbx_strand_id
1 'polypeptide(L)'
;MINSKQLIELTGISRATLNNYVALGILPNPLIRTLRGEEGRATRLGYFEEDAVACIKKVQKLKKQGLSMAKISEQLGGHVPSSSPGKSSIAANISSSVAKRGPLTGLSLEASIENLPGPAYMVNNNFELIWRNDCAVDTFFPSDGGLCGDLESRNLLKLLFNGGLAEDGDRLRNLLEPHIAAAKKRLSQAALMKVYAALDGNQLSILKDLYDNVEAIANEPTVHFPAILPGADGEPMFCDLYICFYREGILFSYNPVLLDDDFLLEFLSKRNHVINRLLKKSKPYLTNVSVMVAGIQNSSEICSELAAEEYFELINNIWQQSEAIFRKYYGTHGKHSGDGMVYYFFPQADCDYKLNAIQCSLELKQMMKAISQHWQSRKGWFSDIYLNIGLNAGQEWFGSYHAGGHVEFTVLGETINHASGISDFARNGSIWISKNMLNQISTQIRARISFGISRRTHKDETVFVTDTYASLGTLLDDSNCHNGKFRDMEMLAVTEIRDIDLSV
;
A
#
# COMPACT_ATOMS: atom_id res chain seq x y z
N MET A 1 14.21 -12.49 -46.26
CA MET A 1 13.89 -12.12 -44.85
C MET A 1 14.71 -12.97 -43.88
N ILE A 2 15.33 -12.34 -42.90
CA ILE A 2 16.24 -12.95 -41.92
C ILE A 2 15.56 -12.94 -40.54
N ASN A 3 15.61 -14.06 -39.80
CA ASN A 3 15.04 -14.08 -38.45
C ASN A 3 15.96 -13.38 -37.43
N SER A 4 15.39 -12.95 -36.30
CA SER A 4 16.11 -12.17 -35.27
C SER A 4 17.37 -12.89 -34.74
N LYS A 5 17.36 -14.23 -34.70
CA LYS A 5 18.51 -15.03 -34.24
C LYS A 5 19.65 -15.02 -35.27
N GLN A 6 19.32 -15.25 -36.54
CA GLN A 6 20.27 -15.17 -37.65
C GLN A 6 20.84 -13.76 -37.82
N LEU A 7 20.01 -12.72 -37.60
CA LEU A 7 20.44 -11.32 -37.69
C LEU A 7 21.50 -10.99 -36.62
N ILE A 8 21.30 -11.50 -35.40
CA ILE A 8 22.25 -11.37 -34.28
C ILE A 8 23.56 -12.09 -34.60
N GLU A 9 23.50 -13.34 -35.08
CA GLU A 9 24.69 -14.13 -35.45
C GLU A 9 25.50 -13.46 -36.57
N LEU A 10 24.84 -12.92 -37.60
CA LEU A 10 25.50 -12.30 -38.76
C LEU A 10 26.13 -10.92 -38.48
N THR A 11 25.63 -10.20 -37.47
CA THR A 11 26.06 -8.83 -37.18
C THR A 11 26.87 -8.70 -35.88
N GLY A 12 26.87 -9.75 -35.05
CA GLY A 12 27.59 -9.80 -33.77
C GLY A 12 27.03 -8.85 -32.70
N ILE A 13 25.81 -8.33 -32.86
CA ILE A 13 25.17 -7.45 -31.87
C ILE A 13 24.41 -8.25 -30.82
N SER A 14 24.25 -7.69 -29.62
CA SER A 14 23.39 -8.32 -28.59
C SER A 14 21.90 -8.16 -28.91
N ARG A 15 21.06 -9.03 -28.34
CA ARG A 15 19.59 -8.90 -28.41
C ARG A 15 19.08 -7.57 -27.87
N ALA A 16 19.70 -7.04 -26.80
CA ALA A 16 19.37 -5.73 -26.26
C ALA A 16 19.71 -4.59 -27.24
N THR A 17 20.83 -4.71 -27.95
CA THR A 17 21.23 -3.75 -28.98
C THR A 17 20.26 -3.76 -30.17
N LEU A 18 19.79 -4.93 -30.58
CA LEU A 18 18.78 -5.08 -31.64
C LEU A 18 17.47 -4.38 -31.24
N ASN A 19 16.97 -4.64 -30.02
CA ASN A 19 15.75 -3.98 -29.52
C ASN A 19 15.91 -2.45 -29.46
N ASN A 20 17.08 -1.97 -29.03
CA ASN A 20 17.37 -0.53 -29.01
C ASN A 20 17.36 0.09 -30.42
N TYR A 21 17.83 -0.63 -31.45
CA TYR A 21 17.79 -0.11 -32.82
C TYR A 21 16.37 -0.06 -33.40
N VAL A 22 15.50 -0.99 -33.00
CA VAL A 22 14.07 -0.93 -33.35
C VAL A 22 13.38 0.22 -32.61
N ALA A 23 13.62 0.37 -31.31
CA ALA A 23 13.06 1.45 -30.49
C ALA A 23 13.50 2.85 -30.97
N LEU A 24 14.70 2.97 -31.53
CA LEU A 24 15.23 4.22 -32.09
C LEU A 24 14.82 4.44 -33.56
N GLY A 25 14.03 3.55 -34.17
CA GLY A 25 13.61 3.67 -35.57
C GLY A 25 14.72 3.47 -36.61
N ILE A 26 15.89 2.97 -36.19
CA ILE A 26 17.03 2.64 -37.07
C ILE A 26 16.76 1.36 -37.86
N LEU A 27 15.99 0.44 -37.27
CA LEU A 27 15.44 -0.75 -37.93
C LEU A 27 13.91 -0.73 -37.84
N PRO A 28 13.21 -1.19 -38.88
CA PRO A 28 11.76 -1.32 -38.83
C PRO A 28 11.33 -2.40 -37.81
N ASN A 29 10.08 -2.31 -37.34
CA ASN A 29 9.52 -3.32 -36.43
C ASN A 29 9.55 -4.72 -37.07
N PRO A 30 10.03 -5.76 -36.37
CA PRO A 30 10.09 -7.10 -36.92
C PRO A 30 8.70 -7.68 -37.14
N LEU A 31 8.51 -8.37 -38.25
CA LEU A 31 7.31 -9.15 -38.51
C LEU A 31 7.32 -10.41 -37.65
N ILE A 32 6.41 -10.51 -36.68
CA ILE A 32 6.35 -11.65 -35.75
C ILE A 32 5.59 -12.80 -36.41
N ARG A 33 6.24 -13.95 -36.58
CA ARG A 33 5.58 -15.20 -37.01
C ARG A 33 5.73 -16.28 -35.95
N THR A 34 4.63 -16.97 -35.67
CA THR A 34 4.58 -18.17 -34.83
C THR A 34 4.81 -19.40 -35.69
N LEU A 35 5.94 -20.07 -35.50
CA LEU A 35 6.18 -21.39 -36.08
C LEU A 35 5.62 -22.46 -35.15
N ARG A 36 4.72 -23.32 -35.66
CA ARG A 36 4.34 -24.57 -34.98
C ARG A 36 5.44 -25.59 -35.24
N GLY A 37 6.39 -25.69 -34.32
CA GLY A 37 7.34 -26.80 -34.27
C GLY A 37 6.83 -27.90 -33.33
N GLU A 38 7.07 -29.16 -33.71
CA GLU A 38 6.93 -30.34 -32.85
C GLU A 38 7.72 -30.10 -31.55
N GLU A 39 7.11 -30.43 -30.39
CA GLU A 39 7.53 -30.06 -29.02
C GLU A 39 7.07 -28.68 -28.51
N GLY A 40 5.75 -28.53 -28.35
CA GLY A 40 5.13 -27.97 -27.13
C GLY A 40 5.39 -26.52 -26.69
N ARG A 41 6.26 -25.74 -27.35
CA ARG A 41 6.45 -24.30 -27.07
C ARG A 41 6.49 -23.52 -28.38
N ALA A 42 5.40 -22.82 -28.68
CA ALA A 42 5.35 -21.88 -29.80
C ALA A 42 6.32 -20.71 -29.54
N THR A 43 7.53 -20.78 -30.12
CA THR A 43 8.50 -19.69 -30.05
C THR A 43 8.15 -18.62 -31.08
N ARG A 44 7.74 -17.44 -30.60
CA ARG A 44 7.52 -16.26 -31.46
C ARG A 44 8.87 -15.76 -31.96
N LEU A 45 9.11 -15.79 -33.26
CA LEU A 45 10.33 -15.27 -33.90
C LEU A 45 9.99 -14.02 -34.72
N GLY A 46 10.76 -12.95 -34.51
CA GLY A 46 10.69 -11.75 -35.33
C GLY A 46 11.54 -11.87 -36.59
N TYR A 47 11.03 -11.44 -37.73
CA TYR A 47 11.70 -11.43 -39.03
C TYR A 47 11.96 -10.00 -39.50
N PHE A 48 13.14 -9.78 -40.08
CA PHE A 48 13.58 -8.52 -40.67
C PHE A 48 13.89 -8.69 -42.16
N GLU A 49 13.84 -7.61 -42.92
CA GLU A 49 14.32 -7.59 -44.30
C GLU A 49 15.85 -7.78 -44.36
N GLU A 50 16.38 -8.28 -45.49
CA GLU A 50 17.81 -8.58 -45.64
C GLU A 50 18.71 -7.34 -45.51
N ASP A 51 18.17 -6.17 -45.83
CA ASP A 51 18.82 -4.86 -45.68
C ASP A 51 19.11 -4.49 -44.21
N ALA A 52 18.46 -5.15 -43.23
CA ALA A 52 18.71 -4.93 -41.81
C ALA A 52 20.17 -5.21 -41.42
N VAL A 53 20.80 -6.21 -42.04
CA VAL A 53 22.22 -6.54 -41.83
C VAL A 53 23.11 -5.37 -42.27
N ALA A 54 22.82 -4.78 -43.43
CA ALA A 54 23.57 -3.66 -43.98
C ALA A 54 23.38 -2.40 -43.12
N CYS A 55 22.16 -2.15 -42.63
CA CYS A 55 21.86 -1.04 -41.72
C CYS A 55 22.65 -1.15 -40.41
N ILE A 56 22.66 -2.32 -39.78
CA ILE A 56 23.42 -2.57 -38.54
C ILE A 56 24.93 -2.37 -38.76
N LYS A 57 25.49 -2.87 -39.86
CA LYS A 57 26.92 -2.66 -40.19
C LYS A 57 27.26 -1.19 -40.42
N LYS A 58 26.34 -0.41 -41.00
CA LYS A 58 26.49 1.05 -41.18
C LYS A 58 26.51 1.77 -39.83
N VAL A 59 25.61 1.42 -38.91
CA VAL A 59 25.59 1.94 -37.53
C VAL A 59 26.89 1.64 -36.80
N GLN A 60 27.41 0.41 -36.91
CA GLN A 60 28.69 0.02 -36.30
C GLN A 60 29.88 0.83 -36.87
N LYS A 61 29.88 1.12 -38.18
CA LYS A 61 30.91 1.97 -38.82
C LYS A 61 30.85 3.41 -38.34
N LEU A 62 29.66 3.99 -38.24
CA LEU A 62 29.45 5.36 -37.74
C LEU A 62 29.83 5.49 -36.25
N LYS A 63 29.56 4.46 -35.44
CA LYS A 63 30.04 4.39 -34.05
C LYS A 63 31.57 4.36 -33.97
N LYS A 64 32.26 3.61 -34.83
CA LYS A 64 33.73 3.59 -34.89
C LYS A 64 34.33 4.95 -35.28
N GLN A 65 33.55 5.81 -35.96
CA GLN A 65 33.92 7.18 -36.30
C GLN A 65 33.61 8.20 -35.19
N GLY A 66 33.15 7.75 -34.02
CA GLY A 66 32.90 8.60 -32.85
C GLY A 66 31.54 9.30 -32.84
N LEU A 67 30.61 8.97 -33.75
CA LEU A 67 29.27 9.55 -33.72
C LEU A 67 28.43 8.99 -32.57
N SER A 68 27.70 9.87 -31.89
CA SER A 68 26.75 9.50 -30.84
C SER A 68 25.50 8.83 -31.44
N MET A 69 24.86 7.97 -30.65
CA MET A 69 23.66 7.24 -31.07
C MET A 69 22.51 8.15 -31.49
N ALA A 70 22.35 9.32 -30.84
CA ALA A 70 21.33 10.30 -31.19
C ALA A 70 21.49 10.82 -32.64
N LYS A 71 22.73 11.16 -33.05
CA LYS A 71 23.02 11.61 -34.41
C LYS A 71 22.88 10.51 -35.45
N ILE A 72 23.22 9.26 -35.09
CA ILE A 72 23.07 8.11 -35.98
C ILE A 72 21.58 7.82 -36.23
N SER A 73 20.75 7.92 -35.19
CA SER A 73 19.30 7.77 -35.27
C SER A 73 18.67 8.82 -36.17
N GLU A 74 19.13 10.06 -36.09
CA GLU A 74 18.66 11.17 -36.94
C GLU A 74 19.07 10.99 -38.41
N GLN A 75 20.27 10.47 -38.69
CA GLN A 75 20.77 10.24 -40.05
C GLN A 75 20.18 9.00 -40.73
N LEU A 76 19.75 7.99 -39.97
CA LEU A 76 19.28 6.71 -40.53
C LEU A 76 17.79 6.44 -40.28
N GLY A 77 17.16 7.09 -39.29
CA GLY A 77 15.76 6.89 -38.91
C GLY A 77 14.73 7.63 -39.78
N GLY A 78 15.13 8.13 -40.95
CA GLY A 78 14.29 8.88 -41.87
C GLY A 78 13.94 8.10 -43.14
N HIS A 79 13.03 7.12 -43.06
CA HIS A 79 12.33 6.59 -44.24
C HIS A 79 10.84 6.32 -43.91
N VAL A 80 10.00 7.29 -44.26
CA VAL A 80 8.58 7.09 -44.53
C VAL A 80 8.44 6.90 -46.05
N PRO A 81 7.86 5.80 -46.56
CA PRO A 81 7.34 5.79 -47.91
C PRO A 81 5.89 6.29 -47.90
N SER A 82 5.70 7.49 -48.43
CA SER A 82 4.41 8.08 -48.77
C SER A 82 3.82 7.48 -50.06
N SER A 83 2.55 7.06 -49.99
CA SER A 83 1.50 6.96 -51.05
C SER A 83 1.83 6.16 -52.34
N SER A 84 0.93 5.29 -52.85
CA SER A 84 -0.36 5.65 -53.50
C SER A 84 -1.28 4.39 -53.71
N PRO A 85 -2.44 4.43 -54.42
CA PRO A 85 -3.74 4.05 -53.84
C PRO A 85 -4.41 2.82 -54.51
N GLY A 86 -5.26 2.07 -53.79
CA GLY A 86 -6.02 0.99 -54.44
C GLY A 86 -6.90 0.13 -53.52
N LYS A 87 -8.09 0.65 -53.20
CA LYS A 87 -9.36 -0.06 -52.97
C LYS A 87 -9.35 -1.41 -52.21
N SER A 88 -9.91 -1.40 -51.00
CA SER A 88 -11.22 -2.04 -50.76
C SER A 88 -11.79 -1.61 -49.40
N SER A 89 -12.98 -1.05 -49.50
CA SER A 89 -13.86 -0.54 -48.46
C SER A 89 -14.37 -1.65 -47.55
N ILE A 90 -14.31 -1.43 -46.23
CA ILE A 90 -15.26 -1.90 -45.19
C ILE A 90 -14.97 -1.19 -43.83
N ALA A 91 -13.78 -0.63 -43.60
CA ALA A 91 -13.38 -0.05 -42.30
C ALA A 91 -13.70 1.44 -42.06
N ALA A 92 -14.68 2.03 -42.76
CA ALA A 92 -14.87 3.49 -42.74
C ALA A 92 -15.91 4.03 -41.73
N ASN A 93 -16.69 3.19 -41.04
CA ASN A 93 -17.79 3.67 -40.19
C ASN A 93 -17.59 3.48 -38.67
N ILE A 94 -16.41 3.07 -38.19
CA ILE A 94 -16.15 2.91 -36.74
C ILE A 94 -15.39 4.11 -36.15
N SER A 95 -14.92 5.05 -36.99
CA SER A 95 -13.97 6.07 -36.56
C SER A 95 -14.56 7.43 -36.14
N SER A 96 -15.88 7.55 -35.96
CA SER A 96 -16.51 8.87 -35.71
C SER A 96 -17.05 9.12 -34.30
N SER A 97 -17.02 8.16 -33.36
CA SER A 97 -17.47 8.41 -31.96
C SER A 97 -16.37 8.43 -30.90
N VAL A 98 -15.15 7.96 -31.20
CA VAL A 98 -14.01 7.97 -30.24
C VAL A 98 -13.02 9.12 -30.49
N ALA A 99 -13.23 9.93 -31.53
CA ALA A 99 -12.34 11.02 -31.95
C ALA A 99 -12.46 12.31 -31.10
N LYS A 100 -12.45 12.19 -29.77
CA LYS A 100 -12.34 13.33 -28.85
C LYS A 100 -11.37 13.10 -27.68
N ARG A 101 -10.35 12.26 -27.81
CA ARG A 101 -9.18 12.30 -26.92
C ARG A 101 -7.91 12.17 -27.76
N GLY A 102 -7.06 13.20 -27.69
CA GLY A 102 -5.85 13.31 -28.49
C GLY A 102 -4.78 12.25 -28.15
N PRO A 103 -3.66 12.23 -28.87
CA PRO A 103 -2.58 11.28 -28.62
C PRO A 103 -2.05 11.44 -27.19
N LEU A 104 -1.82 10.32 -26.50
CA LEU A 104 -1.25 10.23 -25.14
C LEU A 104 0.25 10.61 -25.09
N THR A 105 0.67 11.62 -25.85
CA THR A 105 2.03 12.16 -25.85
C THR A 105 2.07 13.43 -24.99
N GLY A 106 2.05 13.27 -23.66
CA GLY A 106 2.14 14.41 -22.75
C GLY A 106 1.73 14.19 -21.29
N LEU A 107 1.73 12.97 -20.77
CA LEU A 107 1.45 12.76 -19.34
C LEU A 107 2.72 13.02 -18.51
N SER A 108 2.86 14.25 -18.01
CA SER A 108 3.63 14.47 -16.78
C SER A 108 3.01 13.57 -15.69
N LEU A 109 3.87 12.86 -14.95
CA LEU A 109 3.47 11.97 -13.85
C LEU A 109 2.55 12.69 -12.83
N GLU A 110 2.52 14.03 -12.83
CA GLU A 110 1.68 14.93 -12.04
C GLU A 110 0.16 14.86 -12.31
N ALA A 111 -0.33 14.31 -13.43
CA ALA A 111 -1.78 14.32 -13.78
C ALA A 111 -2.50 12.94 -13.81
N SER A 112 -1.88 11.87 -13.29
CA SER A 112 -2.12 10.49 -13.79
C SER A 112 -3.30 9.66 -13.26
N ILE A 113 -3.84 9.89 -12.05
CA ILE A 113 -4.79 8.91 -11.44
C ILE A 113 -6.23 9.00 -11.95
N GLU A 114 -6.72 10.22 -12.22
CA GLU A 114 -8.07 10.37 -12.79
C GLU A 114 -8.10 10.01 -14.28
N ASN A 115 -6.96 10.09 -14.94
CA ASN A 115 -6.79 9.81 -16.36
C ASN A 115 -6.40 8.35 -16.64
N LEU A 116 -6.65 7.44 -15.69
CA LEU A 116 -6.50 6.01 -15.96
C LEU A 116 -7.38 5.62 -17.16
N PRO A 117 -6.87 4.78 -18.07
CA PRO A 117 -7.51 4.48 -19.35
C PRO A 117 -8.87 3.78 -19.24
N GLY A 118 -9.15 3.15 -18.10
CA GLY A 118 -10.45 2.56 -17.83
C GLY A 118 -10.92 2.73 -16.37
N PRO A 119 -12.03 2.09 -16.01
CA PRO A 119 -12.62 2.17 -14.67
C PRO A 119 -11.63 1.77 -13.58
N ALA A 120 -11.50 2.61 -12.55
CA ALA A 120 -10.65 2.30 -11.40
C ALA A 120 -11.28 2.78 -10.10
N TYR A 121 -11.10 2.00 -9.04
CA TYR A 121 -11.58 2.33 -7.70
C TYR A 121 -10.78 1.63 -6.61
N MET A 122 -10.78 2.24 -5.42
CA MET A 122 -10.08 1.74 -4.24
C MET A 122 -11.07 1.50 -3.10
N VAL A 123 -10.90 0.35 -2.42
CA VAL A 123 -11.63 0.00 -1.20
C VAL A 123 -10.69 -0.12 -0.01
N ASN A 124 -11.19 0.16 1.19
CA ASN A 124 -10.45 -0.07 2.43
C ASN A 124 -10.51 -1.56 2.87
N ASN A 125 -9.94 -1.87 4.03
CA ASN A 125 -9.92 -3.24 4.59
C ASN A 125 -11.30 -3.75 5.06
N ASN A 126 -12.31 -2.87 5.17
CA ASN A 126 -13.72 -3.26 5.39
C ASN A 126 -14.50 -3.42 4.08
N PHE A 127 -13.81 -3.30 2.94
CA PHE A 127 -14.40 -3.38 1.59
C PHE A 127 -15.38 -2.24 1.28
N GLU A 128 -15.19 -1.08 1.95
CA GLU A 128 -15.90 0.16 1.69
C GLU A 128 -15.15 0.97 0.63
N LEU A 129 -15.88 1.53 -0.32
CA LEU A 129 -15.36 2.34 -1.41
C LEU A 129 -14.85 3.69 -0.89
N ILE A 130 -13.55 3.97 -1.04
CA ILE A 130 -12.90 5.18 -0.53
C ILE A 130 -12.45 6.14 -1.64
N TRP A 131 -12.27 5.64 -2.86
CA TRP A 131 -11.94 6.43 -4.05
C TRP A 131 -12.42 5.73 -5.32
N ARG A 132 -12.76 6.50 -6.37
CA ARG A 132 -13.11 6.03 -7.71
C ARG A 132 -12.83 7.13 -8.75
N ASN A 133 -12.53 6.76 -9.99
CA ASN A 133 -12.45 7.71 -11.12
C ASN A 133 -13.79 7.86 -11.85
N ASP A 134 -13.87 8.83 -12.78
CA ASP A 134 -15.08 9.12 -13.55
C ASP A 134 -15.53 7.91 -14.39
N CYS A 135 -14.61 7.18 -15.01
CA CYS A 135 -14.94 5.97 -15.79
C CYS A 135 -15.62 4.89 -14.93
N ALA A 136 -15.22 4.76 -13.66
CA ALA A 136 -15.87 3.84 -12.73
C ALA A 136 -17.26 4.31 -12.31
N VAL A 137 -17.49 5.63 -12.21
CA VAL A 137 -18.84 6.18 -11.96
C VAL A 137 -19.77 5.80 -13.11
N ASP A 138 -19.36 6.06 -14.34
CA ASP A 138 -20.18 5.79 -15.52
C ASP A 138 -20.46 4.30 -15.71
N THR A 139 -19.47 3.44 -15.41
CA THR A 139 -19.58 1.99 -15.64
C THR A 139 -20.28 1.27 -14.49
N PHE A 140 -19.83 1.46 -13.25
CA PHE A 140 -20.26 0.65 -12.09
C PHE A 140 -21.23 1.37 -11.17
N PHE A 141 -21.25 2.71 -11.15
CA PHE A 141 -21.99 3.49 -10.15
C PHE A 141 -22.85 4.64 -10.75
N PRO A 142 -23.64 4.40 -11.81
CA PRO A 142 -24.29 5.47 -12.59
C PRO A 142 -25.39 6.24 -11.83
N SER A 143 -25.89 5.71 -10.70
CA SER A 143 -27.01 6.29 -9.94
C SER A 143 -26.58 7.10 -8.70
N ASP A 144 -25.29 7.20 -8.40
CA ASP A 144 -24.81 7.75 -7.13
C ASP A 144 -23.97 9.04 -7.35
N GLY A 145 -24.62 10.19 -7.17
CA GLY A 145 -24.04 11.53 -7.28
C GLY A 145 -23.02 11.82 -6.17
N GLY A 146 -21.85 11.20 -6.28
CA GLY A 146 -20.75 11.26 -5.32
C GLY A 146 -20.71 10.07 -4.36
N LEU A 147 -19.57 9.86 -3.67
CA LEU A 147 -19.49 8.90 -2.57
C LEU A 147 -20.31 9.44 -1.39
N CYS A 148 -21.42 8.77 -1.07
CA CYS A 148 -22.32 9.12 0.04
C CYS A 148 -21.57 9.26 1.38
N GLY A 149 -22.07 10.07 2.31
CA GLY A 149 -21.44 10.29 3.62
C GLY A 149 -21.45 9.05 4.53
N ASP A 150 -22.47 8.20 4.38
CA ASP A 150 -22.69 7.02 5.22
C ASP A 150 -21.77 5.84 4.83
N LEU A 151 -21.14 5.19 5.81
CA LEU A 151 -20.18 4.11 5.57
C LEU A 151 -20.83 2.84 5.01
N GLU A 152 -22.06 2.50 5.43
CA GLU A 152 -22.74 1.28 4.98
C GLU A 152 -23.14 1.37 3.52
N SER A 153 -23.52 2.56 3.06
CA SER A 153 -23.82 2.83 1.65
C SER A 153 -22.60 2.70 0.73
N ARG A 154 -21.37 2.77 1.26
CA ARG A 154 -20.12 2.65 0.49
C ARG A 154 -19.66 1.20 0.29
N ASN A 155 -20.34 0.20 0.84
CA ASN A 155 -19.89 -1.18 0.70
C ASN A 155 -19.85 -1.61 -0.78
N LEU A 156 -18.65 -2.01 -1.26
CA LEU A 156 -18.46 -2.30 -2.69
C LEU A 156 -19.36 -3.43 -3.18
N LEU A 157 -19.52 -4.51 -2.41
CA LEU A 157 -20.34 -5.65 -2.83
C LEU A 157 -21.80 -5.21 -3.01
N LYS A 158 -22.36 -4.46 -2.05
CA LYS A 158 -23.70 -3.88 -2.16
C LYS A 158 -23.85 -3.00 -3.40
N LEU A 159 -22.85 -2.16 -3.69
CA LEU A 159 -22.86 -1.28 -4.86
C LEU A 159 -22.79 -2.07 -6.17
N LEU A 160 -21.97 -3.13 -6.24
CA LEU A 160 -21.87 -3.98 -7.43
C LEU A 160 -23.13 -4.84 -7.65
N PHE A 161 -23.77 -5.31 -6.58
CA PHE A 161 -25.05 -6.02 -6.65
C PHE A 161 -26.20 -5.11 -7.13
N ASN A 162 -26.16 -3.83 -6.78
CA ASN A 162 -27.17 -2.85 -7.19
C ASN A 162 -26.82 -2.13 -8.51
N GLY A 163 -25.56 -2.24 -8.96
CA GLY A 163 -25.10 -1.67 -10.22
C GLY A 163 -25.70 -2.45 -11.37
N GLY A 164 -26.46 -1.77 -12.24
CA GLY A 164 -27.24 -2.37 -13.35
C GLY A 164 -26.42 -3.08 -14.44
N LEU A 165 -25.16 -3.41 -14.18
CA LEU A 165 -24.27 -4.17 -15.06
C LEU A 165 -24.63 -5.65 -15.19
N ALA A 166 -25.41 -6.19 -14.24
CA ALA A 166 -25.71 -7.62 -14.21
C ALA A 166 -27.19 -7.90 -13.91
N GLU A 167 -28.02 -7.82 -14.96
CA GLU A 167 -29.36 -8.46 -14.96
C GLU A 167 -29.25 -10.00 -15.07
N ASP A 168 -28.07 -10.51 -15.46
CA ASP A 168 -27.75 -11.92 -15.67
C ASP A 168 -26.79 -12.45 -14.59
N GLY A 169 -27.14 -13.60 -13.99
CA GLY A 169 -26.43 -14.20 -12.85
C GLY A 169 -24.99 -14.61 -13.16
N ASP A 170 -24.70 -15.06 -14.38
CA ASP A 170 -23.35 -15.50 -14.76
C ASP A 170 -22.39 -14.32 -14.96
N ARG A 171 -22.88 -13.20 -15.49
CA ARG A 171 -22.09 -11.96 -15.61
C ARG A 171 -21.76 -11.39 -14.24
N LEU A 172 -22.71 -11.41 -13.31
CA LEU A 172 -22.49 -10.98 -11.95
C LEU A 172 -21.42 -11.83 -11.24
N ARG A 173 -21.45 -13.14 -11.43
CA ARG A 173 -20.46 -14.07 -10.87
C ARG A 173 -19.06 -13.78 -11.39
N ASN A 174 -18.90 -13.63 -12.70
CA ASN A 174 -17.61 -13.29 -13.32
C ASN A 174 -17.06 -11.94 -12.83
N LEU A 175 -17.94 -10.98 -12.55
CA LEU A 175 -17.53 -9.70 -11.98
C LEU A 175 -17.10 -9.87 -10.51
N LEU A 176 -17.87 -10.58 -9.69
CA LEU A 176 -17.64 -10.66 -8.24
C LEU A 176 -16.50 -11.60 -7.85
N GLU A 177 -16.27 -12.69 -8.59
CA GLU A 177 -15.23 -13.69 -8.31
C GLU A 177 -13.85 -13.08 -7.98
N PRO A 178 -13.24 -12.22 -8.84
CA PRO A 178 -11.94 -11.63 -8.52
C PRO A 178 -11.98 -10.70 -7.30
N HIS A 179 -13.11 -10.05 -7.01
CA HIS A 179 -13.27 -9.22 -5.82
C HIS A 179 -13.31 -10.05 -4.55
N ILE A 180 -14.05 -11.16 -4.56
CA ILE A 180 -14.12 -12.09 -3.44
C ILE A 180 -12.78 -12.77 -3.21
N ALA A 181 -12.09 -13.19 -4.28
CA ALA A 181 -10.74 -13.75 -4.22
C ALA A 181 -9.76 -12.79 -3.52
N ALA A 182 -9.82 -11.49 -3.87
CA ALA A 182 -9.00 -10.45 -3.26
C ALA A 182 -9.39 -10.15 -1.81
N ALA A 183 -10.67 -10.24 -1.49
CA ALA A 183 -11.21 -9.86 -0.20
C ALA A 183 -11.10 -10.96 0.86
N LYS A 184 -11.06 -12.25 0.47
CA LYS A 184 -11.15 -13.42 1.37
C LYS A 184 -10.12 -13.43 2.50
N LYS A 185 -8.91 -12.90 2.27
CA LYS A 185 -7.86 -12.78 3.31
C LYS A 185 -7.99 -11.55 4.22
N ARG A 186 -8.75 -10.53 3.80
CA ARG A 186 -8.80 -9.22 4.48
C ARG A 186 -10.15 -8.90 5.10
N LEU A 187 -11.23 -9.47 4.55
CA LEU A 187 -12.57 -9.33 5.10
C LEU A 187 -12.68 -10.05 6.44
N SER A 188 -12.88 -9.28 7.50
CA SER A 188 -13.26 -9.85 8.79
C SER A 188 -14.67 -10.46 8.72
N GLN A 189 -14.94 -11.47 9.56
CA GLN A 189 -16.27 -12.06 9.69
C GLN A 189 -17.33 -11.01 10.06
N ALA A 190 -16.96 -10.00 10.86
CA ALA A 190 -17.84 -8.89 11.21
C ALA A 190 -18.18 -8.01 10.00
N ALA A 191 -17.20 -7.70 9.14
CA ALA A 191 -17.44 -6.98 7.90
C ALA A 191 -18.37 -7.78 6.96
N LEU A 192 -18.14 -9.10 6.84
CA LEU A 192 -18.96 -9.99 6.04
C LEU A 192 -20.42 -10.04 6.53
N MET A 193 -20.64 -10.06 7.86
CA MET A 193 -21.99 -10.03 8.44
C MET A 193 -22.74 -8.72 8.14
N LYS A 194 -22.05 -7.58 8.11
CA LYS A 194 -22.67 -6.30 7.70
C LYS A 194 -23.10 -6.33 6.23
N VAL A 195 -22.29 -6.93 5.36
CA VAL A 195 -22.66 -7.15 3.96
C VAL A 195 -23.88 -8.04 3.85
N TYR A 196 -23.89 -9.17 4.57
CA TYR A 196 -25.01 -10.11 4.55
C TYR A 196 -26.34 -9.50 5.00
N ALA A 197 -26.31 -8.59 5.98
CA ALA A 197 -27.51 -7.90 6.44
C ALA A 197 -28.10 -6.94 5.39
N ALA A 198 -27.29 -6.49 4.43
CA ALA A 198 -27.67 -5.50 3.44
C ALA A 198 -28.09 -6.09 2.08
N LEU A 199 -28.00 -7.41 1.91
CA LEU A 199 -28.31 -8.13 0.66
C LEU A 199 -29.64 -8.89 0.76
N ASP A 200 -30.31 -9.07 -0.38
CA ASP A 200 -31.49 -9.93 -0.45
C ASP A 200 -31.12 -11.43 -0.44
N GLY A 201 -32.12 -12.31 -0.32
CA GLY A 201 -31.89 -13.75 -0.21
C GLY A 201 -31.19 -14.39 -1.41
N ASN A 202 -31.39 -13.87 -2.62
CA ASN A 202 -30.73 -14.38 -3.83
C ASN A 202 -29.27 -13.92 -3.90
N GLN A 203 -29.05 -12.62 -3.69
CA GLN A 203 -27.72 -12.01 -3.61
C GLN A 203 -26.86 -12.68 -2.54
N LEU A 204 -27.44 -12.97 -1.37
CA LEU A 204 -26.78 -13.68 -0.28
C LEU A 204 -26.36 -15.10 -0.68
N SER A 205 -27.22 -15.82 -1.41
CA SER A 205 -26.91 -17.17 -1.89
C SER A 205 -25.71 -17.16 -2.85
N ILE A 206 -25.73 -16.23 -3.82
CA ILE A 206 -24.62 -16.05 -4.77
C ILE A 206 -23.32 -15.70 -4.04
N LEU A 207 -23.36 -14.77 -3.08
CA LEU A 207 -22.19 -14.35 -2.34
C LEU A 207 -21.60 -15.48 -1.47
N LYS A 208 -22.44 -16.27 -0.82
CA LYS A 208 -22.00 -17.44 -0.03
C LYS A 208 -21.33 -18.48 -0.91
N ASP A 209 -21.98 -18.84 -2.01
CA ASP A 209 -21.47 -19.80 -2.97
C ASP A 209 -20.12 -19.35 -3.57
N LEU A 210 -19.97 -18.07 -3.92
CA LEU A 210 -18.69 -17.52 -4.34
C LEU A 210 -17.65 -17.55 -3.22
N TYR A 211 -18.01 -17.13 -2.00
CA TYR A 211 -17.07 -17.09 -0.88
C TYR A 211 -16.52 -18.49 -0.54
N ASP A 212 -17.35 -19.52 -0.60
CA ASP A 212 -16.96 -20.89 -0.28
C ASP A 212 -16.06 -21.50 -1.37
N ASN A 213 -16.38 -21.26 -2.64
CA ASN A 213 -15.70 -21.91 -3.77
C ASN A 213 -14.46 -21.16 -4.29
N VAL A 214 -14.40 -19.84 -4.14
CA VAL A 214 -13.30 -19.03 -4.71
C VAL A 214 -12.03 -19.15 -3.86
N GLU A 215 -10.91 -19.45 -4.50
CA GLU A 215 -9.61 -19.45 -3.83
C GLU A 215 -9.13 -18.02 -3.51
N ALA A 216 -8.53 -17.85 -2.33
CA ALA A 216 -8.00 -16.55 -1.94
C ALA A 216 -6.72 -16.25 -2.72
N ILE A 217 -6.59 -15.00 -3.19
CA ILE A 217 -5.37 -14.56 -3.89
C ILE A 217 -4.14 -14.73 -2.98
N ALA A 218 -3.04 -15.22 -3.55
CA ALA A 218 -1.75 -15.36 -2.86
C ALA A 218 -1.19 -14.01 -2.37
N ASN A 219 -0.07 -14.00 -1.65
CA ASN A 219 0.49 -12.75 -1.09
C ASN A 219 1.22 -11.89 -2.15
N GLU A 220 0.71 -11.90 -3.38
CA GLU A 220 1.27 -11.14 -4.49
C GLU A 220 0.86 -9.66 -4.37
N PRO A 221 1.78 -8.71 -4.63
CA PRO A 221 1.51 -7.29 -4.48
C PRO A 221 0.51 -6.75 -5.52
N THR A 222 0.45 -7.42 -6.68
CA THR A 222 -0.43 -7.10 -7.81
C THR A 222 -0.77 -8.39 -8.55
N VAL A 223 -2.04 -8.59 -8.90
CA VAL A 223 -2.54 -9.73 -9.70
C VAL A 223 -3.39 -9.19 -10.85
N HIS A 224 -3.46 -9.92 -11.96
CA HIS A 224 -4.26 -9.55 -13.12
C HIS A 224 -5.27 -10.64 -13.51
N PHE A 225 -6.47 -10.24 -13.94
CA PHE A 225 -7.53 -11.12 -14.41
C PHE A 225 -8.08 -10.59 -15.74
N PRO A 226 -8.30 -11.43 -16.77
CA PRO A 226 -9.06 -11.01 -17.93
C PRO A 226 -10.52 -10.76 -17.51
N ALA A 227 -11.08 -9.64 -17.94
CA ALA A 227 -12.44 -9.22 -17.62
C ALA A 227 -13.17 -8.72 -18.88
N ILE A 228 -14.50 -8.80 -18.86
CA ILE A 228 -15.36 -8.26 -19.91
C ILE A 228 -16.31 -7.28 -19.25
N LEU A 229 -16.27 -6.03 -19.70
CA LEU A 229 -17.18 -4.96 -19.27
C LEU A 229 -18.08 -4.55 -20.43
N PRO A 230 -19.27 -3.99 -20.18
CA PRO A 230 -20.02 -3.35 -21.26
C PRO A 230 -19.34 -2.04 -21.67
N GLY A 231 -19.11 -1.88 -22.97
CA GLY A 231 -18.63 -0.64 -23.56
C GLY A 231 -19.72 0.43 -23.63
N ALA A 232 -19.34 1.66 -23.98
CA ALA A 232 -20.25 2.81 -24.06
C ALA A 232 -21.45 2.60 -25.00
N ASP A 233 -21.30 1.73 -26.00
CA ASP A 233 -22.33 1.41 -27.00
C ASP A 233 -23.12 0.12 -26.67
N GLY A 234 -22.86 -0.50 -25.50
CA GLY A 234 -23.46 -1.78 -25.08
C GLY A 234 -22.73 -3.03 -25.57
N GLU A 235 -21.74 -2.88 -26.45
CA GLU A 235 -20.88 -3.97 -26.93
C GLU A 235 -19.86 -4.44 -25.88
N PRO A 236 -19.48 -5.72 -25.83
CA PRO A 236 -18.51 -6.22 -24.86
C PRO A 236 -17.11 -5.64 -25.10
N MET A 237 -16.56 -5.02 -24.06
CA MET A 237 -15.21 -4.49 -23.99
C MET A 237 -14.32 -5.45 -23.21
N PHE A 238 -13.28 -5.96 -23.86
CA PHE A 238 -12.25 -6.78 -23.20
C PHE A 238 -11.29 -5.88 -22.42
N CYS A 239 -11.08 -6.21 -21.15
CA CYS A 239 -10.21 -5.48 -20.24
C CYS A 239 -9.34 -6.43 -19.44
N ASP A 240 -8.18 -5.95 -19.00
CA ASP A 240 -7.41 -6.57 -17.93
C ASP A 240 -7.71 -5.87 -16.61
N LEU A 241 -8.19 -6.63 -15.63
CA LEU A 241 -8.39 -6.17 -14.26
C LEU A 241 -7.09 -6.35 -13.48
N TYR A 242 -6.45 -5.24 -13.12
CA TYR A 242 -5.33 -5.20 -12.20
C TYR A 242 -5.83 -4.98 -10.77
N ILE A 243 -5.48 -5.91 -9.87
CA ILE A 243 -5.77 -5.84 -8.44
C ILE A 243 -4.46 -5.56 -7.71
N CYS A 244 -4.33 -4.40 -7.08
CA CYS A 244 -3.14 -4.00 -6.35
C CYS A 244 -3.43 -3.90 -4.84
N PHE A 245 -2.64 -4.63 -4.03
CA PHE A 245 -2.84 -4.73 -2.59
C PHE A 245 -1.97 -3.73 -1.83
N TYR A 246 -2.55 -2.71 -1.21
CA TYR A 246 -1.85 -1.75 -0.34
C TYR A 246 -2.10 -2.06 1.14
N ARG A 247 -1.42 -1.37 2.07
CA ARG A 247 -1.71 -1.53 3.51
C ARG A 247 -3.08 -0.92 3.86
N GLU A 248 -3.43 0.15 3.16
CA GLU A 248 -4.61 0.99 3.36
C GLU A 248 -5.85 0.47 2.61
N GLY A 249 -5.68 -0.52 1.72
CA GLY A 249 -6.78 -1.04 0.93
C GLY A 249 -6.37 -1.81 -0.32
N ILE A 250 -7.33 -1.99 -1.22
CA ILE A 250 -7.16 -2.70 -2.50
C ILE A 250 -7.60 -1.76 -3.62
N LEU A 251 -6.75 -1.59 -4.64
CA LEU A 251 -7.08 -0.86 -5.86
C LEU A 251 -7.45 -1.86 -6.95
N PHE A 252 -8.62 -1.67 -7.55
CA PHE A 252 -9.09 -2.37 -8.74
C PHE A 252 -8.99 -1.40 -9.92
N SER A 253 -8.33 -1.82 -11.00
CA SER A 253 -8.15 -1.00 -12.20
C SER A 253 -8.39 -1.85 -13.45
N TYR A 254 -9.44 -1.55 -14.19
CA TYR A 254 -9.77 -2.18 -15.46
C TYR A 254 -9.11 -1.41 -16.59
N ASN A 255 -8.29 -2.09 -17.39
CA ASN A 255 -7.60 -1.50 -18.52
C ASN A 255 -8.07 -2.10 -19.85
N PRO A 256 -8.55 -1.31 -20.81
CA PRO A 256 -8.89 -1.81 -22.14
C PRO A 256 -7.67 -2.39 -22.86
N VAL A 257 -7.80 -3.57 -23.47
CA VAL A 257 -6.72 -4.34 -24.13
C VAL A 257 -6.14 -3.65 -25.40
N LEU A 258 -6.55 -2.41 -25.70
CA LEU A 258 -6.20 -1.67 -26.91
C LEU A 258 -4.92 -0.80 -26.79
N LEU A 259 -4.26 -0.78 -25.62
CA LEU A 259 -3.12 0.11 -25.34
C LEU A 259 -1.81 -0.66 -25.17
N ASP A 260 -0.72 -0.16 -25.77
CA ASP A 260 0.65 -0.55 -25.44
C ASP A 260 0.95 -0.09 -23.99
N ASP A 261 0.79 -0.99 -23.03
CA ASP A 261 0.62 -0.70 -21.60
C ASP A 261 1.91 -0.59 -20.76
N ASP A 262 3.00 -0.05 -21.34
CA ASP A 262 4.18 0.25 -20.52
C ASP A 262 3.85 1.30 -19.44
N PHE A 263 2.91 2.21 -19.71
CA PHE A 263 2.54 3.29 -18.78
C PHE A 263 1.86 2.81 -17.51
N LEU A 264 0.83 1.94 -17.60
CA LEU A 264 0.10 1.48 -16.41
C LEU A 264 1.00 0.63 -15.53
N LEU A 265 1.79 -0.26 -16.13
CA LEU A 265 2.75 -1.09 -15.41
C LEU A 265 3.83 -0.23 -14.75
N GLU A 266 4.38 0.76 -15.46
CA GLU A 266 5.33 1.72 -14.87
C GLU A 266 4.69 2.53 -13.73
N PHE A 267 3.44 2.99 -13.92
CA PHE A 267 2.69 3.73 -12.91
C PHE A 267 2.43 2.90 -11.66
N LEU A 268 1.91 1.67 -11.80
CA LEU A 268 1.67 0.74 -10.71
C LEU A 268 2.98 0.27 -10.05
N SER A 269 4.10 0.25 -10.77
CA SER A 269 5.42 -0.03 -10.19
C SER A 269 5.83 1.03 -9.15
N LYS A 270 5.37 2.29 -9.32
CA LYS A 270 5.61 3.41 -8.39
C LYS A 270 4.60 3.40 -7.23
N ARG A 271 4.44 2.25 -6.58
CA ARG A 271 3.41 1.96 -5.54
C ARG A 271 3.21 3.08 -4.52
N ASN A 272 4.29 3.56 -3.91
CA ASN A 272 4.25 4.64 -2.90
C ASN A 272 3.69 5.95 -3.47
N HIS A 273 3.96 6.24 -4.74
CA HIS A 273 3.44 7.42 -5.40
C HIS A 273 1.94 7.30 -5.69
N VAL A 274 1.52 6.11 -6.17
CA VAL A 274 0.11 5.81 -6.44
C VAL A 274 -0.73 5.92 -5.17
N ILE A 275 -0.33 5.20 -4.11
CA ILE A 275 -1.10 5.17 -2.86
C ILE A 275 -1.20 6.55 -2.22
N ASN A 276 -0.10 7.29 -2.14
CA ASN A 276 -0.12 8.64 -1.57
C ASN A 276 -1.14 9.52 -2.30
N ARG A 277 -1.21 9.46 -3.63
CA ARG A 277 -2.20 10.25 -4.37
C ARG A 277 -3.63 9.74 -4.24
N LEU A 278 -3.86 8.43 -4.19
CA LEU A 278 -5.18 7.86 -3.92
C LEU A 278 -5.69 8.35 -2.58
N LEU A 279 -4.85 8.24 -1.54
CA LEU A 279 -5.21 8.66 -0.20
C LEU A 279 -5.46 10.18 -0.12
N LYS A 280 -4.74 11.02 -0.90
CA LYS A 280 -5.03 12.47 -0.99
C LYS A 280 -6.46 12.79 -1.43
N LYS A 281 -7.09 11.91 -2.18
CA LYS A 281 -8.46 12.07 -2.70
C LYS A 281 -9.46 11.14 -2.02
N SER A 282 -8.99 10.27 -1.14
CA SER A 282 -9.84 9.31 -0.45
C SER A 282 -10.77 10.01 0.54
N LYS A 283 -11.99 9.48 0.66
CA LYS A 283 -12.89 9.90 1.74
C LYS A 283 -12.38 9.33 3.07
N PRO A 284 -12.53 10.06 4.19
CA PRO A 284 -12.27 9.51 5.51
C PRO A 284 -13.08 8.25 5.74
N TYR A 285 -12.46 7.27 6.39
CA TYR A 285 -13.07 5.99 6.74
C TYR A 285 -12.61 5.51 8.11
N LEU A 286 -13.38 4.60 8.67
CA LEU A 286 -13.16 4.08 10.00
C LEU A 286 -12.35 2.78 9.92
N THR A 287 -11.21 2.72 10.60
CA THR A 287 -10.30 1.57 10.53
C THR A 287 -9.82 1.14 11.90
N ASN A 288 -9.62 -0.16 12.09
CA ASN A 288 -8.94 -0.65 13.28
C ASN A 288 -7.46 -0.28 13.20
N VAL A 289 -6.91 0.22 14.31
CA VAL A 289 -5.52 0.66 14.38
C VAL A 289 -4.95 0.35 15.76
N SER A 290 -3.68 -0.02 15.78
CA SER A 290 -2.86 0.01 17.00
C SER A 290 -1.97 1.23 16.95
N VAL A 291 -2.03 2.04 17.98
CA VAL A 291 -1.24 3.27 18.12
C VAL A 291 -0.15 3.01 19.15
N MET A 292 1.08 3.34 18.76
CA MET A 292 2.21 3.42 19.65
C MET A 292 2.64 4.87 19.77
N VAL A 293 2.74 5.35 21.01
CA VAL A 293 3.38 6.63 21.32
C VAL A 293 4.62 6.32 22.14
N ALA A 294 5.74 6.92 21.77
CA ALA A 294 6.99 6.76 22.49
C ALA A 294 7.61 8.13 22.77
N GLY A 295 7.91 8.42 24.04
CA GLY A 295 8.47 9.71 24.47
C GLY A 295 9.83 9.53 25.16
N ILE A 296 10.79 10.40 24.85
CA ILE A 296 12.06 10.45 25.57
C ILE A 296 11.79 10.99 26.98
N GLN A 297 12.18 10.22 27.99
CA GLN A 297 12.04 10.65 29.38
C GLN A 297 12.97 11.83 29.66
N ASN A 298 12.46 12.85 30.33
CA ASN A 298 13.22 14.04 30.74
C ASN A 298 13.97 14.72 29.57
N SER A 299 13.38 14.77 28.37
CA SER A 299 14.03 15.36 27.19
C SER A 299 14.48 16.80 27.40
N SER A 300 13.75 17.59 28.19
CA SER A 300 14.13 18.97 28.55
C SER A 300 15.39 19.04 29.43
N GLU A 301 15.55 18.11 30.37
CA GLU A 301 16.75 18.03 31.21
C GLU A 301 17.95 17.64 30.35
N ILE A 302 17.78 16.62 29.50
CA ILE A 302 18.78 16.18 28.52
C ILE A 302 19.21 17.33 27.60
N CYS A 303 18.24 18.10 27.09
CA CYS A 303 18.50 19.26 26.23
C CYS A 303 19.25 20.38 26.97
N SER A 304 19.09 20.51 28.28
CA SER A 304 19.83 21.48 29.10
C SER A 304 21.26 21.04 29.44
N GLU A 305 21.52 19.73 29.47
CA GLU A 305 22.83 19.16 29.76
C GLU A 305 23.72 19.04 28.51
N LEU A 306 23.12 18.85 27.33
CA LEU A 306 23.83 18.69 26.07
C LEU A 306 23.97 20.01 25.30
N ALA A 307 25.08 20.16 24.57
CA ALA A 307 25.17 21.17 23.54
C ALA A 307 24.13 20.88 22.43
N ALA A 308 23.63 21.92 21.77
CA ALA A 308 22.56 21.79 20.78
C ALA A 308 22.93 20.79 19.66
N GLU A 309 24.15 20.84 19.13
CA GLU A 309 24.63 19.92 18.10
C GLU A 309 24.58 18.46 18.55
N GLU A 310 24.89 18.22 19.82
CA GLU A 310 24.94 16.87 20.40
C GLU A 310 23.54 16.34 20.70
N TYR A 311 22.63 17.21 21.12
CA TYR A 311 21.22 16.88 21.23
C TYR A 311 20.63 16.48 19.87
N PHE A 312 20.86 17.28 18.82
CA PHE A 312 20.44 16.91 17.47
C PHE A 312 21.10 15.62 16.97
N GLU A 313 22.37 15.37 17.30
CA GLU A 313 23.05 14.12 16.98
C GLU A 313 22.37 12.92 17.65
N LEU A 314 22.05 13.03 18.95
CA LEU A 314 21.35 12.00 19.72
C LEU A 314 19.96 11.71 19.13
N ILE A 315 19.15 12.74 18.91
CA ILE A 315 17.81 12.60 18.34
C ILE A 315 17.86 11.98 16.94
N ASN A 316 18.75 12.46 16.06
CA ASN A 316 18.90 11.88 14.73
C ASN A 316 19.33 10.41 14.78
N ASN A 317 20.21 10.04 15.71
CA ASN A 317 20.63 8.66 15.91
C ASN A 317 19.46 7.76 16.33
N ILE A 318 18.64 8.21 17.29
CA ILE A 318 17.43 7.50 17.74
C ILE A 318 16.44 7.34 16.57
N TRP A 319 16.21 8.38 15.78
CA TRP A 319 15.27 8.33 14.65
C TRP A 319 15.76 7.39 13.54
N GLN A 320 17.02 7.47 13.15
CA GLN A 320 17.59 6.62 12.10
C GLN A 320 17.57 5.14 12.48
N GLN A 321 17.93 4.79 13.72
CA GLN A 321 17.90 3.40 14.17
C GLN A 321 16.47 2.88 14.34
N SER A 322 15.55 3.72 14.83
CA SER A 322 14.15 3.32 15.00
C SER A 322 13.42 3.12 13.66
N GLU A 323 13.76 3.88 12.60
CA GLU A 323 13.13 3.73 11.28
C GLU A 323 13.24 2.31 10.72
N ALA A 324 14.41 1.66 10.87
CA ALA A 324 14.61 0.28 10.43
C ALA A 324 13.70 -0.71 11.19
N ILE A 325 13.53 -0.49 12.49
CA ILE A 325 12.67 -1.31 13.35
C ILE A 325 11.19 -1.09 12.97
N PHE A 326 10.75 0.15 12.81
CA PHE A 326 9.38 0.45 12.38
C PHE A 326 9.06 -0.16 11.02
N ARG A 327 10.01 -0.08 10.07
CA ARG A 327 9.86 -0.67 8.75
C ARG A 327 9.69 -2.18 8.82
N LYS A 328 10.47 -2.86 9.66
CA LYS A 328 10.39 -4.31 9.91
C LYS A 328 9.01 -4.73 10.44
N TYR A 329 8.39 -3.93 11.30
CA TYR A 329 7.08 -4.21 11.89
C TYR A 329 5.91 -3.47 11.24
N TYR A 330 6.09 -2.95 10.03
CA TYR A 330 5.05 -2.26 9.25
C TYR A 330 4.44 -1.02 9.94
N GLY A 331 5.19 -0.38 10.84
CA GLY A 331 4.78 0.87 11.48
C GLY A 331 4.75 2.02 10.48
N THR A 332 3.70 2.84 10.53
CA THR A 332 3.53 4.05 9.73
C THR A 332 3.65 5.27 10.63
N HIS A 333 4.55 6.19 10.27
CA HIS A 333 4.78 7.41 11.04
C HIS A 333 3.52 8.28 11.08
N GLY A 334 3.15 8.72 12.28
CA GLY A 334 2.08 9.66 12.55
C GLY A 334 2.61 11.04 12.94
N LYS A 335 1.75 12.06 12.83
CA LYS A 335 2.10 13.41 13.27
C LYS A 335 2.16 13.47 14.80
N HIS A 336 3.23 14.04 15.33
CA HIS A 336 3.38 14.34 16.74
C HIS A 336 3.98 15.75 16.94
N SER A 337 3.78 16.32 18.11
CA SER A 337 4.37 17.61 18.52
C SER A 337 5.43 17.36 19.58
N GLY A 338 6.69 17.71 19.30
CA GLY A 338 7.81 17.59 20.25
C GLY A 338 8.73 16.40 19.96
N ASP A 339 9.44 15.93 21.00
CA ASP A 339 10.47 14.88 20.92
C ASP A 339 9.91 13.45 21.04
N GLY A 340 8.60 13.29 20.85
CA GLY A 340 7.92 12.00 20.87
C GLY A 340 7.70 11.42 19.47
N MET A 341 7.58 10.10 19.40
CA MET A 341 7.25 9.34 18.20
C MET A 341 5.80 8.86 18.28
N VAL A 342 5.05 9.02 17.19
CA VAL A 342 3.72 8.41 17.02
C VAL A 342 3.78 7.48 15.83
N TYR A 343 3.35 6.25 16.01
CA TYR A 343 3.29 5.25 14.95
C TYR A 343 1.97 4.49 14.96
N TYR A 344 1.47 4.23 13.76
CA TYR A 344 0.24 3.49 13.51
C TYR A 344 0.56 2.13 12.91
N PHE A 345 -0.11 1.10 13.40
CA PHE A 345 -0.06 -0.26 12.88
C PHE A 345 -1.47 -0.63 12.41
N PHE A 346 -1.59 -0.94 11.12
CA PHE A 346 -2.87 -1.26 10.47
C PHE A 346 -2.98 -2.76 10.18
N PRO A 347 -4.21 -3.33 10.16
CA PRO A 347 -4.45 -4.72 9.79
C PRO A 347 -3.75 -5.12 8.49
N GLN A 348 -3.01 -6.23 8.56
CA GLN A 348 -2.40 -6.88 7.41
C GLN A 348 -2.96 -8.30 7.28
N ALA A 349 -2.92 -8.86 6.07
CA ALA A 349 -3.44 -10.20 5.79
C ALA A 349 -2.57 -11.33 6.35
N ASP A 350 -1.28 -11.06 6.56
CA ASP A 350 -0.23 -12.04 6.85
C ASP A 350 0.40 -11.88 8.24
N CYS A 351 0.06 -10.82 8.97
CA CYS A 351 0.58 -10.59 10.31
C CYS A 351 -0.44 -9.91 11.23
N ASP A 352 -0.31 -10.18 12.53
CA ASP A 352 -1.08 -9.51 13.57
C ASP A 352 -0.41 -8.17 13.89
N TYR A 353 -1.05 -7.09 13.43
CA TYR A 353 -0.58 -5.73 13.63
C TYR A 353 -0.47 -5.31 15.11
N LYS A 354 -1.19 -5.96 16.03
CA LYS A 354 -1.08 -5.72 17.48
C LYS A 354 0.19 -6.33 18.03
N LEU A 355 0.54 -7.55 17.58
CA LEU A 355 1.79 -8.21 17.94
C LEU A 355 2.98 -7.48 17.36
N ASN A 356 2.89 -7.03 16.12
CA ASN A 356 3.92 -6.20 15.50
C ASN A 356 4.21 -4.95 16.35
N ALA A 357 3.18 -4.27 16.86
CA ALA A 357 3.36 -3.11 17.74
C ALA A 357 4.09 -3.48 19.06
N ILE A 358 3.75 -4.62 19.68
CA ILE A 358 4.40 -5.11 20.91
C ILE A 358 5.86 -5.50 20.65
N GLN A 359 6.13 -6.28 19.61
CA GLN A 359 7.48 -6.70 19.24
C GLN A 359 8.35 -5.50 18.84
N CYS A 360 7.79 -4.56 18.08
CA CYS A 360 8.43 -3.29 17.75
C CYS A 360 8.85 -2.53 19.02
N SER A 361 7.95 -2.42 20.00
CA SER A 361 8.23 -1.74 21.27
C SER A 361 9.36 -2.41 22.05
N LEU A 362 9.40 -3.75 22.09
CA LEU A 362 10.46 -4.50 22.77
C LEU A 362 11.82 -4.32 22.09
N GLU A 363 11.86 -4.34 20.76
CA GLU A 363 13.09 -4.11 19.98
C GLU A 363 13.57 -2.66 20.12
N LEU A 364 12.67 -1.68 20.14
CA LEU A 364 13.00 -0.28 20.44
C LEU A 364 13.60 -0.12 21.84
N LYS A 365 13.07 -0.82 22.85
CA LYS A 365 13.63 -0.82 24.21
C LYS A 365 15.05 -1.38 24.24
N GLN A 366 15.34 -2.42 23.48
CA GLN A 366 16.71 -2.96 23.37
C GLN A 366 17.65 -2.00 22.64
N MET A 367 17.20 -1.41 21.54
CA MET A 367 17.94 -0.40 20.79
C MET A 367 18.30 0.80 21.67
N MET A 368 17.36 1.29 22.49
CA MET A 368 17.60 2.41 23.39
C MET A 368 18.62 2.11 24.49
N LYS A 369 18.67 0.87 25.00
CA LYS A 369 19.73 0.46 25.93
C LYS A 369 21.11 0.58 25.29
N ALA A 370 21.26 0.16 24.03
CA ALA A 370 22.52 0.27 23.30
C ALA A 370 22.91 1.73 23.05
N ILE A 371 21.95 2.59 22.68
CA ILE A 371 22.17 4.04 22.52
C ILE A 371 22.62 4.65 23.85
N SER A 372 21.91 4.37 24.94
CA SER A 372 22.26 4.90 26.27
C SER A 372 23.69 4.52 26.66
N GLN A 373 24.07 3.25 26.52
CA GLN A 373 25.44 2.78 26.83
C GLN A 373 26.52 3.45 25.98
N HIS A 374 26.24 3.65 24.68
CA HIS A 374 27.17 4.33 23.78
C HIS A 374 27.41 5.79 24.21
N TRP A 375 26.34 6.51 24.52
CA TRP A 375 26.42 7.91 24.94
C TRP A 375 27.08 8.08 26.31
N GLN A 376 26.78 7.19 27.27
CA GLN A 376 27.45 7.14 28.58
C GLN A 376 28.96 6.97 28.42
N SER A 377 29.38 6.02 27.56
CA SER A 377 30.80 5.74 27.32
C SER A 377 31.53 6.90 26.63
N ARG A 378 30.88 7.56 25.67
CA ARG A 378 31.47 8.68 24.91
C ARG A 378 31.65 9.93 25.76
N LYS A 379 30.72 10.19 26.69
CA LYS A 379 30.65 11.47 27.43
C LYS A 379 31.03 11.39 28.90
N GLY A 380 31.17 10.19 29.46
CA GLY A 380 31.23 10.03 30.92
C GLY A 380 29.91 10.49 31.57
N TRP A 381 28.81 10.39 30.83
CA TRP A 381 27.50 10.80 31.30
C TRP A 381 26.92 9.69 32.18
N PHE A 382 26.34 10.06 33.33
CA PHE A 382 25.76 9.11 34.29
C PHE A 382 24.24 8.97 34.15
N SER A 383 23.61 9.76 33.27
CA SER A 383 22.17 9.69 33.05
C SER A 383 21.84 8.61 32.04
N ASP A 384 20.80 7.83 32.33
CA ASP A 384 20.22 6.87 31.39
C ASP A 384 19.24 7.58 30.45
N ILE A 385 19.28 7.21 29.17
CA ILE A 385 18.35 7.71 28.16
C ILE A 385 17.24 6.69 27.98
N TYR A 386 16.05 7.04 28.46
CA TYR A 386 14.88 6.17 28.41
C TYR A 386 13.88 6.62 27.34
N LEU A 387 13.33 5.64 26.63
CA LEU A 387 12.19 5.81 25.75
C LEU A 387 10.99 5.09 26.35
N ASN A 388 10.05 5.87 26.88
CA ASN A 388 8.82 5.37 27.49
C ASN A 388 7.80 5.10 26.38
N ILE A 389 7.13 3.96 26.41
CA ILE A 389 6.26 3.52 25.32
C ILE A 389 4.86 3.22 25.84
N GLY A 390 3.85 3.81 25.20
CA GLY A 390 2.43 3.54 25.42
C GLY A 390 1.77 2.93 24.19
N LEU A 391 1.03 1.85 24.41
CA LEU A 391 0.31 1.10 23.38
C LEU A 391 -1.18 1.09 23.65
N ASN A 392 -1.97 1.39 22.61
CA ASN A 392 -3.41 1.21 22.64
C ASN A 392 -3.93 0.78 21.27
N ALA A 393 -5.12 0.19 21.23
CA ALA A 393 -5.80 -0.16 20.00
C ALA A 393 -7.26 0.23 20.07
N GLY A 394 -7.78 0.65 18.93
CA GLY A 394 -9.16 1.06 18.78
C GLY A 394 -9.53 1.16 17.31
N GLN A 395 -10.71 1.73 17.09
CA GLN A 395 -11.25 1.96 15.77
C GLN A 395 -11.32 3.47 15.57
N GLU A 396 -10.60 3.99 14.59
CA GLU A 396 -10.34 5.42 14.44
C GLU A 396 -10.56 5.92 13.02
N TRP A 397 -10.84 7.21 12.90
CA TRP A 397 -11.02 7.85 11.60
C TRP A 397 -9.67 8.08 10.94
N PHE A 398 -9.44 7.38 9.83
CA PHE A 398 -8.28 7.61 8.96
C PHE A 398 -8.69 8.53 7.82
N GLY A 399 -7.87 9.54 7.56
CA GLY A 399 -8.12 10.48 6.48
C GLY A 399 -6.93 11.39 6.22
N SER A 400 -7.14 12.40 5.37
CA SER A 400 -6.10 13.34 5.00
C SER A 400 -6.57 14.79 5.14
N TYR A 401 -5.70 15.66 5.69
CA TYR A 401 -5.90 17.11 5.69
C TYR A 401 -5.18 17.76 4.52
N HIS A 402 -5.81 18.75 3.90
CA HIS A 402 -5.22 19.57 2.85
C HIS A 402 -4.87 20.95 3.42
N ALA A 403 -3.58 21.20 3.68
CA ALA A 403 -3.10 22.48 4.17
C ALA A 403 -1.99 23.01 3.24
N GLY A 404 -2.24 24.14 2.58
CA GLY A 404 -1.19 24.89 1.85
C GLY A 404 -0.42 24.10 0.79
N GLY A 405 -1.07 23.16 0.09
CA GLY A 405 -0.44 22.33 -0.96
C GLY A 405 0.16 21.01 -0.48
N HIS A 406 0.30 20.81 0.84
CA HIS A 406 0.69 19.54 1.43
C HIS A 406 -0.54 18.76 1.89
N VAL A 407 -0.47 17.44 1.75
CA VAL A 407 -1.51 16.56 2.27
C VAL A 407 -0.88 15.70 3.35
N GLU A 408 -1.44 15.79 4.54
CA GLU A 408 -1.00 15.05 5.72
C GLU A 408 -2.04 13.98 6.03
N PHE A 409 -1.58 12.73 6.16
CA PHE A 409 -2.42 11.65 6.67
C PHE A 409 -2.51 11.73 8.18
N THR A 410 -3.72 11.56 8.68
CA THR A 410 -3.99 11.62 10.11
C THR A 410 -4.90 10.47 10.52
N VAL A 411 -4.72 10.03 11.76
CA VAL A 411 -5.67 9.21 12.49
C VAL A 411 -6.26 10.11 13.57
N LEU A 412 -7.60 10.16 13.63
CA LEU A 412 -8.32 11.00 14.58
C LEU A 412 -9.12 10.13 15.53
N GLY A 413 -8.85 10.34 16.82
CA GLY A 413 -9.75 9.97 17.92
C GLY A 413 -9.01 9.64 19.20
N GLU A 414 -9.61 8.85 20.07
CA GLU A 414 -9.21 8.73 21.47
C GLU A 414 -8.03 7.78 21.69
N THR A 415 -7.81 6.83 20.78
CA THR A 415 -6.77 5.80 20.92
C THR A 415 -5.38 6.42 21.02
N ILE A 416 -5.10 7.48 20.25
CA ILE A 416 -3.81 8.20 20.31
C ILE A 416 -3.65 8.97 21.62
N ASN A 417 -4.72 9.59 22.14
CA ASN A 417 -4.68 10.31 23.40
C ASN A 417 -4.39 9.35 24.57
N HIS A 418 -5.08 8.19 24.58
CA HIS A 418 -4.81 7.13 25.54
C HIS A 418 -3.38 6.58 25.41
N ALA A 419 -2.90 6.28 24.22
CA ALA A 419 -1.52 5.80 24.04
C ALA A 419 -0.49 6.85 24.50
N SER A 420 -0.74 8.13 24.25
CA SER A 420 0.10 9.24 24.73
C SER A 420 0.09 9.32 26.26
N GLY A 421 -1.09 9.24 26.89
CA GLY A 421 -1.18 9.23 28.35
C GLY A 421 -0.48 8.03 28.99
N ILE A 422 -0.61 6.85 28.38
CA ILE A 422 0.11 5.65 28.82
C ILE A 422 1.63 5.86 28.70
N SER A 423 2.10 6.45 27.60
CA SER A 423 3.52 6.80 27.40
C SER A 423 4.02 7.82 28.44
N ASP A 424 3.20 8.83 28.75
CA ASP A 424 3.50 9.87 29.74
C ASP A 424 3.52 9.32 31.17
N PHE A 425 2.79 8.23 31.44
CA PHE A 425 2.82 7.52 32.72
C PHE A 425 4.03 6.59 32.84
N ALA A 426 4.42 5.94 31.75
CA ALA A 426 5.53 5.00 31.73
C ALA A 426 6.84 5.65 32.20
N ARG A 427 7.67 4.88 32.89
CA ARG A 427 8.97 5.32 33.44
C ARG A 427 10.07 4.30 33.15
N ASN A 428 11.30 4.77 33.10
CA ASN A 428 12.51 3.93 32.99
C ASN A 428 12.49 3.01 31.76
N GLY A 429 11.94 3.50 30.64
CA GLY A 429 11.84 2.75 29.40
C GLY A 429 10.88 1.55 29.48
N SER A 430 9.91 1.59 30.38
CA SER A 430 8.84 0.59 30.45
C SER A 430 7.88 0.73 29.27
N ILE A 431 7.31 -0.41 28.88
CA ILE A 431 6.32 -0.50 27.81
C ILE A 431 5.00 -0.82 28.47
N TRP A 432 4.01 0.03 28.27
CA TRP A 432 2.69 -0.14 28.84
C TRP A 432 1.65 -0.29 27.75
N ILE A 433 0.66 -1.15 27.99
CA ILE A 433 -0.40 -1.46 27.04
C ILE A 433 -1.76 -1.38 27.71
N SER A 434 -2.78 -0.92 26.98
CA SER A 434 -4.15 -0.96 27.45
C SER A 434 -4.70 -2.39 27.53
N LYS A 435 -5.58 -2.62 28.51
CA LYS A 435 -6.33 -3.89 28.63
C LYS A 435 -7.16 -4.18 27.37
N ASN A 436 -7.72 -3.13 26.75
CA ASN A 436 -8.50 -3.25 25.53
C ASN A 436 -7.68 -3.89 24.41
N MET A 437 -6.49 -3.35 24.12
CA MET A 437 -5.63 -3.88 23.08
C MET A 437 -5.19 -5.32 23.37
N LEU A 438 -4.75 -5.60 24.60
CA LEU A 438 -4.24 -6.93 24.96
C LEU A 438 -5.35 -8.00 24.94
N ASN A 439 -6.60 -7.64 25.22
CA ASN A 439 -7.75 -8.54 25.14
C ASN A 439 -8.18 -8.88 23.70
N GLN A 440 -7.78 -8.08 22.71
CA GLN A 440 -8.06 -8.36 21.30
C GLN A 440 -7.07 -9.35 20.68
N ILE A 441 -5.99 -9.69 21.39
CA ILE A 441 -5.03 -10.72 20.99
C ILE A 441 -5.56 -12.09 21.43
N SER A 442 -5.38 -13.12 20.58
CA SER A 442 -5.86 -14.47 20.89
C SER A 442 -5.22 -15.02 22.16
N THR A 443 -5.98 -15.82 22.92
CA THR A 443 -5.53 -16.37 24.22
C THR A 443 -4.22 -17.17 24.11
N GLN A 444 -4.05 -17.93 23.02
CA GLN A 444 -2.85 -18.73 22.77
C GLN A 444 -1.59 -17.88 22.63
N ILE A 445 -1.70 -16.74 21.94
CA ILE A 445 -0.58 -15.84 21.73
C ILE A 445 -0.34 -14.99 22.98
N ARG A 446 -1.41 -14.51 23.61
CA ARG A 446 -1.32 -13.72 24.84
C ARG A 446 -0.63 -14.49 25.96
N ALA A 447 -0.79 -15.81 26.05
CA ALA A 447 -0.09 -16.64 27.02
C ALA A 447 1.44 -16.62 26.87
N ARG A 448 1.97 -16.17 25.71
CA ARG A 448 3.40 -16.02 25.44
C ARG A 448 3.93 -14.63 25.79
N ILE A 449 3.05 -13.70 26.14
CA ILE A 449 3.41 -12.33 26.49
C ILE A 449 3.55 -12.28 28.01
N SER A 450 4.74 -11.89 28.50
CA SER A 450 4.95 -11.64 29.93
C SER A 450 4.47 -10.23 30.26
N PHE A 451 3.30 -10.12 30.90
CA PHE A 451 2.72 -8.86 31.35
C PHE A 451 2.26 -8.90 32.81
N GLY A 452 2.11 -7.74 33.43
CA GLY A 452 1.71 -7.63 34.83
C GLY A 452 1.88 -6.24 35.45
N ILE A 453 1.66 -6.15 36.75
CA ILE A 453 1.78 -4.92 37.53
C ILE A 453 2.78 -5.12 38.67
N SER A 454 3.68 -4.15 38.83
CA SER A 454 4.54 -4.06 40.01
C SER A 454 3.76 -3.44 41.17
N ARG A 455 3.72 -4.11 42.32
CA ARG A 455 3.08 -3.61 43.56
C ARG A 455 4.09 -3.53 44.69
N ARG A 456 4.00 -2.49 45.51
CA ARG A 456 4.75 -2.40 46.77
C ARG A 456 4.02 -3.18 47.87
N THR A 457 4.76 -4.00 48.59
CA THR A 457 4.27 -4.72 49.76
C THR A 457 4.33 -3.85 51.02
N HIS A 458 3.74 -4.31 52.14
CA HIS A 458 3.85 -3.63 53.44
C HIS A 458 5.30 -3.50 53.96
N LYS A 459 6.26 -4.21 53.37
CA LYS A 459 7.69 -4.16 53.69
C LYS A 459 8.51 -3.33 52.70
N ASP A 460 7.86 -2.56 51.83
CA ASP A 460 8.47 -1.72 50.79
C ASP A 460 9.21 -2.50 49.67
N GLU A 461 9.03 -3.83 49.63
CA GLU A 461 9.52 -4.65 48.51
C GLU A 461 8.57 -4.54 47.32
N THR A 462 9.14 -4.44 46.11
CA THR A 462 8.37 -4.40 44.86
C THR A 462 8.22 -5.80 44.28
N VAL A 463 6.98 -6.29 44.17
CA VAL A 463 6.66 -7.60 43.60
C VAL A 463 5.93 -7.42 42.27
N PHE A 464 6.37 -8.12 41.23
CA PHE A 464 5.69 -8.15 39.95
C PHE A 464 4.64 -9.26 39.94
N VAL A 465 3.38 -8.87 39.79
CA VAL A 465 2.26 -9.80 39.71
C VAL A 465 1.89 -9.99 38.24
N THR A 466 2.17 -11.18 37.70
CA THR A 466 1.88 -11.50 36.29
C THR A 466 0.38 -11.56 36.03
N ASP A 467 -0.02 -11.41 34.76
CA ASP A 467 -1.40 -11.56 34.30
C ASP A 467 -2.41 -10.60 34.93
N THR A 468 -1.94 -9.49 35.49
CA THR A 468 -2.78 -8.49 36.15
C THR A 468 -2.86 -7.18 35.38
N TYR A 469 -3.95 -6.45 35.67
CA TYR A 469 -4.19 -5.09 35.22
C TYR A 469 -4.44 -4.20 36.42
N ALA A 470 -4.16 -2.91 36.27
CA ALA A 470 -4.55 -1.87 37.21
C ALA A 470 -5.12 -0.68 36.42
N SER A 471 -5.99 0.10 37.04
CA SER A 471 -6.41 1.36 36.44
C SER A 471 -5.28 2.38 36.61
N LEU A 472 -5.09 3.24 35.62
CA LEU A 472 -4.05 4.26 35.64
C LEU A 472 -4.14 5.11 36.91
N GLY A 473 -5.36 5.49 37.33
CA GLY A 473 -5.59 6.26 38.55
C GLY A 473 -5.08 5.59 39.83
N THR A 474 -5.13 4.24 39.93
CA THR A 474 -4.60 3.52 41.10
C THR A 474 -3.09 3.40 41.13
N LEU A 475 -2.44 3.63 39.98
CA LEU A 475 -0.98 3.59 39.85
C LEU A 475 -0.34 4.98 39.96
N LEU A 476 -1.14 6.05 39.87
CA LEU A 476 -0.69 7.42 40.03
C LEU A 476 -0.58 7.74 41.52
N ASP A 477 0.59 8.22 41.94
CA ASP A 477 0.77 8.81 43.27
C ASP A 477 -0.02 10.15 43.39
N ASP A 478 -0.39 10.54 44.61
CA ASP A 478 -1.14 11.79 44.90
C ASP A 478 -0.49 13.05 44.28
N SER A 479 0.84 13.06 44.13
CA SER A 479 1.59 14.17 43.48
C SER A 479 1.40 14.25 41.97
N ASN A 480 1.14 13.12 41.29
CA ASN A 480 0.88 13.06 39.85
C ASN A 480 -0.60 13.22 39.51
N CYS A 481 -1.49 12.97 40.48
CA CYS A 481 -2.94 13.14 40.36
C CYS A 481 -3.38 14.60 40.09
N HIS A 482 -2.54 15.58 40.46
CA HIS A 482 -2.81 17.00 40.21
C HIS A 482 -2.46 17.49 38.79
N ASN A 483 -1.83 16.66 37.97
CA ASN A 483 -1.70 16.94 36.55
C ASN A 483 -3.05 16.66 35.87
N GLY A 484 -3.78 17.71 35.50
CA GLY A 484 -5.05 17.61 34.77
C GLY A 484 -4.97 16.76 33.48
N LYS A 485 -3.76 16.48 32.99
CA LYS A 485 -3.46 15.56 31.88
C LYS A 485 -4.03 14.14 32.04
N PHE A 486 -4.17 13.63 33.27
CA PHE A 486 -4.57 12.22 33.49
C PHE A 486 -6.02 12.03 33.93
N ARG A 487 -6.77 13.11 34.21
CA ARG A 487 -8.14 13.02 34.76
C ARG A 487 -9.08 12.19 33.89
N ASP A 488 -9.01 12.36 32.58
CA ASP A 488 -9.87 11.65 31.64
C ASP A 488 -9.45 10.18 31.44
N MET A 489 -8.30 9.78 32.00
CA MET A 489 -7.69 8.46 31.81
C MET A 489 -7.58 7.65 33.11
N GLU A 490 -8.08 8.14 34.24
CA GLU A 490 -7.96 7.46 35.54
C GLU A 490 -8.54 6.04 35.54
N MET A 491 -9.62 5.82 34.78
CA MET A 491 -10.28 4.52 34.65
C MET A 491 -9.64 3.61 33.61
N LEU A 492 -8.65 4.09 32.84
CA LEU A 492 -8.00 3.32 31.80
C LEU A 492 -7.22 2.15 32.43
N ALA A 493 -7.67 0.93 32.17
CA ALA A 493 -7.00 -0.27 32.64
C ALA A 493 -5.76 -0.57 31.78
N VAL A 494 -4.60 -0.68 32.43
CA VAL A 494 -3.30 -0.85 31.79
C VAL A 494 -2.50 -1.98 32.44
N THR A 495 -1.44 -2.42 31.75
CA THR A 495 -0.46 -3.39 32.26
C THR A 495 0.91 -3.17 31.62
N GLU A 496 1.99 -3.54 32.31
CA GLU A 496 3.36 -3.45 31.82
C GLU A 496 3.70 -4.70 30.99
N ILE A 497 4.24 -4.52 29.78
CA ILE A 497 4.83 -5.59 28.98
C ILE A 497 6.33 -5.69 29.29
N ARG A 498 6.80 -6.89 29.63
CA ARG A 498 8.21 -7.15 29.91
C ARG A 498 8.92 -7.90 28.79
N ASP A 499 8.27 -8.92 28.24
CA ASP A 499 8.86 -9.78 27.22
C ASP A 499 7.79 -10.54 26.43
N ILE A 500 8.20 -11.18 25.34
CA ILE A 500 7.39 -12.11 24.55
C ILE A 500 8.22 -13.32 24.13
N ASP A 501 7.74 -14.52 24.46
CA ASP A 501 8.38 -15.76 24.02
C ASP A 501 7.95 -16.10 22.58
N LEU A 502 8.93 -16.11 21.67
CA LEU A 502 8.75 -16.41 20.25
C LEU A 502 9.38 -17.75 19.86
N SER A 503 9.79 -18.59 20.82
CA SER A 503 10.26 -19.93 20.51
C SER A 503 9.13 -20.74 19.83
N VAL A 504 9.43 -21.21 18.62
CA VAL A 504 8.60 -22.11 17.79
C VAL A 504 9.06 -23.53 17.99
#